data_AF-A0A1B6C4R4-F1
#
_entry.id   AF-A0A1B6C4R4-F1
#
_cell.length_a   1.000
_cell.length_b   1.000
_cell.length_c   1.000
_cell.angle_alpha   90.00
_cell.angle_beta   90.00
_cell.angle_gamma   90.00
#
_symmetry.space_group_name_H-M   'P 1'
#
loop_
_entity.id
_entity.type
_entity.pdbx_description
1 polymer ?
#
loop_
_entity_poly.entity_id
_entity_poly.type
_entity_poly.pdbx_seq_one_letter_code
_entity_poly.pdbx_strand_id
1 'polypeptide(L)'
;MLFTSSRSLIKIGASLCSLRLITVSCAQSNMGNEDYKSAKSVYDFSVKDINGEDVSLEKYRGHPLIIVNVASQCGLTANNYKELVELDEQYRESKGLRILGFPCNQFGH
;
A
#
# COMPACT_ATOMS: atom_id res chain seq x y z
N MET A 1 4.82 -9.78 -18.75
CA MET A 1 4.18 -9.18 -19.94
C MET A 1 4.90 -7.86 -20.21
N LEU A 2 5.66 -7.79 -21.30
CA LEU A 2 6.49 -6.65 -21.70
C LEU A 2 5.68 -5.79 -22.67
N PHE A 3 5.43 -4.51 -22.38
CA PHE A 3 5.08 -3.48 -23.39
C PHE A 3 5.43 -2.07 -22.84
N THR A 4 6.56 -1.50 -23.23
CA THR A 4 6.78 -0.40 -24.22
C THR A 4 6.07 0.92 -23.91
N SER A 5 6.86 1.93 -23.50
CA SER A 5 6.48 3.33 -23.31
C SER A 5 6.57 4.12 -24.63
N SER A 6 5.45 4.69 -25.08
CA SER A 6 5.39 5.56 -26.26
C SER A 6 5.50 7.02 -25.85
N ARG A 7 6.54 7.68 -26.36
CA ARG A 7 6.85 9.11 -26.18
C ARG A 7 5.88 9.94 -27.02
N SER A 8 5.25 10.96 -26.42
CA SER A 8 4.51 11.99 -27.16
C SER A 8 5.19 13.35 -26.97
N LEU A 9 5.58 13.93 -28.11
CA LEU A 9 6.24 15.22 -28.28
C LEU A 9 5.20 16.35 -28.24
N ILE A 10 5.30 17.24 -27.24
CA ILE A 10 4.47 18.46 -27.18
C ILE A 10 5.25 19.62 -27.85
N LYS A 11 4.64 20.17 -28.90
CA LYS A 11 5.10 21.37 -29.63
C LYS A 11 4.92 22.61 -28.76
N ILE A 12 5.99 23.39 -28.56
CA ILE A 12 5.95 24.66 -27.83
C ILE A 12 5.64 25.78 -28.82
N GLY A 13 4.41 26.30 -28.79
CA GLY A 13 4.04 27.57 -29.40
C GLY A 13 4.17 28.69 -28.37
N ALA A 14 5.13 29.60 -28.58
CA ALA A 14 5.35 30.74 -27.69
C ALA A 14 4.28 31.82 -27.96
N SER A 15 3.34 32.00 -27.03
CA SER A 15 2.49 33.19 -26.95
C SER A 15 2.89 33.98 -25.71
N LEU A 16 3.47 35.15 -25.95
CA LEU A 16 3.93 36.10 -24.95
C LEU A 16 2.69 36.82 -24.38
N CYS A 17 2.14 36.32 -23.27
CA CYS A 17 1.06 37.02 -22.59
C CYS A 17 1.18 36.85 -21.07
N SER A 18 1.60 37.96 -20.44
CA SER A 18 1.49 38.30 -19.03
C SER A 18 2.10 37.32 -18.01
N LEU A 19 3.19 37.76 -17.37
CA LEU A 19 3.68 37.24 -16.09
C LEU A 19 2.51 37.12 -15.10
N ARG A 20 1.95 35.93 -14.98
CA ARG A 20 1.30 35.47 -13.75
C ARG A 20 2.23 34.43 -13.17
N LEU A 21 2.67 34.72 -11.95
CA LEU A 21 3.41 33.85 -11.06
C LEU A 21 2.68 32.49 -11.00
N ILE A 22 3.11 31.51 -11.81
CA ILE A 22 2.68 30.14 -11.63
C ILE A 22 3.40 29.70 -10.37
N THR A 23 2.72 29.83 -9.23
CA THR A 23 3.08 29.08 -8.04
C THR A 23 2.99 27.62 -8.43
N VAL A 24 4.15 27.02 -8.75
CA VAL A 24 4.34 25.58 -8.64
C VAL A 24 4.17 25.28 -7.16
N SER A 25 2.91 25.12 -6.73
CA SER A 25 2.64 24.51 -5.45
C SER A 25 3.01 23.06 -5.66
N CYS A 26 4.21 22.70 -5.22
CA CYS A 26 4.53 21.33 -4.89
C CYS A 26 3.34 20.83 -4.05
N ALA A 27 2.56 19.90 -4.58
CA ALA A 27 1.56 19.21 -3.79
C ALA A 27 2.34 18.45 -2.72
N GLN A 28 2.45 19.03 -1.52
CA GLN A 28 3.02 18.38 -0.36
C GLN A 28 2.06 17.24 -0.01
N SER A 29 2.36 16.02 -0.46
CA SER A 29 1.76 14.82 0.08
C SER A 29 2.28 14.67 1.51
N ASN A 30 1.61 15.31 2.47
CA ASN A 30 1.69 14.95 3.88
C ASN A 30 1.06 13.56 4.04
N MET A 31 1.81 12.52 3.67
CA MET A 31 1.50 11.13 4.02
C MET A 31 2.08 10.85 5.40
N GLY A 32 1.44 11.43 6.41
CA GLY A 32 1.65 11.12 7.81
C GLY A 32 0.31 11.24 8.49
N ASN A 33 -0.34 10.11 8.74
CA ASN A 33 -1.60 10.07 9.47
C ASN A 33 -1.32 10.45 10.94
N GLU A 34 -1.43 11.76 11.25
CA GLU A 34 -1.33 12.31 12.61
C GLU A 34 -2.43 11.76 13.56
N ASP A 35 -3.44 11.05 13.02
CA ASP A 35 -4.66 10.69 13.74
C ASP A 35 -4.73 9.22 14.22
N TYR A 36 -3.61 8.48 14.25
CA TYR A 36 -3.64 7.08 14.72
C TYR A 36 -4.09 6.94 16.19
N LYS A 37 -3.90 7.99 17.00
CA LYS A 37 -4.32 8.02 18.42
C LYS A 37 -5.84 8.12 18.61
N SER A 38 -6.55 8.67 17.63
CA SER A 38 -8.01 8.77 17.64
C SER A 38 -8.72 7.64 16.91
N ALA A 39 -7.97 6.79 16.21
CA ALA A 39 -8.52 5.62 15.53
C ALA A 39 -9.19 4.68 16.55
N LYS A 40 -10.42 4.27 16.25
CA LYS A 40 -11.20 3.37 17.10
C LYS A 40 -11.03 1.91 16.67
N SER A 41 -10.62 1.71 15.42
CA SER A 41 -10.46 0.38 14.84
C SER A 41 -9.35 0.35 13.79
N VAL A 42 -8.86 -0.85 13.49
CA VAL A 42 -7.94 -1.10 12.36
C VAL A 42 -8.56 -0.73 11.01
N TYR A 43 -9.88 -0.72 10.92
CA TYR A 43 -10.62 -0.40 9.70
C TYR A 43 -10.61 1.09 9.34
N ASP A 44 -10.26 1.96 10.29
CA ASP A 44 -10.16 3.41 10.06
C ASP A 44 -8.90 3.78 9.26
N PHE A 45 -7.98 2.84 9.07
CA PHE A 45 -6.72 3.06 8.38
C PHE A 45 -6.83 2.76 6.88
N SER A 46 -6.06 3.51 6.10
CA SER A 46 -5.73 3.19 4.72
C SER A 46 -4.24 2.90 4.62
N VAL A 47 -3.89 1.88 3.84
CA VAL A 47 -2.52 1.43 3.64
C VAL A 47 -2.18 1.40 2.16
N LYS A 48 -0.90 1.42 1.82
CA LYS A 48 -0.47 1.21 0.44
C LYS A 48 -0.36 -0.26 0.12
N ASP A 49 -0.89 -0.66 -1.02
CA ASP A 49 -0.66 -2.00 -1.55
C ASP A 49 0.75 -2.12 -2.18
N ILE A 50 1.04 -3.29 -2.74
CA ILE A 50 2.33 -3.56 -3.41
C ILE A 50 2.56 -2.70 -4.66
N ASN A 51 1.51 -2.13 -5.25
CA ASN A 51 1.57 -1.23 -6.39
C ASN A 51 1.67 0.24 -5.97
N GLY A 52 1.58 0.53 -4.66
CA GLY A 52 1.59 1.89 -4.09
C GLY A 52 0.21 2.57 -4.05
N GLU A 53 -0.85 1.86 -4.42
CA GLU A 53 -2.22 2.36 -4.40
C GLU A 53 -2.79 2.34 -2.97
N ASP A 54 -3.58 3.35 -2.62
CA ASP A 54 -4.21 3.43 -1.31
C ASP A 54 -5.39 2.45 -1.22
N VAL A 55 -5.34 1.58 -0.22
CA VAL A 55 -6.32 0.57 0.10
C VAL A 55 -6.86 0.83 1.50
N SER A 56 -8.15 1.16 1.58
CA SER A 56 -8.85 1.26 2.86
C SER A 56 -9.00 -0.13 3.49
N LEU A 57 -8.66 -0.25 4.78
CA LEU A 57 -8.84 -1.50 5.54
C LEU A 57 -10.32 -1.75 5.88
N GLU A 58 -11.19 -0.76 5.76
CA GLU A 58 -12.64 -0.88 5.91
C GLU A 58 -13.24 -2.03 5.08
N LYS A 59 -12.66 -2.33 3.92
CA LYS A 59 -13.11 -3.43 3.06
C LYS A 59 -13.01 -4.81 3.71
N TYR A 60 -12.24 -4.94 4.79
CA TYR A 60 -12.08 -6.18 5.56
C TYR A 60 -13.00 -6.22 6.80
N ARG A 61 -13.88 -5.24 7.00
CA ARG A 61 -14.84 -5.26 8.12
C ARG A 61 -15.71 -6.52 8.06
N GLY A 62 -15.99 -7.08 9.23
CA GLY A 62 -16.79 -8.31 9.37
C GLY A 62 -16.04 -9.61 9.06
N HIS A 63 -14.76 -9.53 8.71
CA HIS A 63 -13.91 -10.68 8.47
C HIS A 63 -12.87 -10.83 9.60
N PRO A 64 -12.58 -12.07 10.06
CA PRO A 64 -11.40 -12.34 10.86
C PRO A 64 -10.15 -11.90 10.10
N LEU A 65 -9.30 -11.10 10.74
CA LEU A 65 -8.16 -10.45 10.10
C LEU A 65 -6.86 -10.81 10.82
N ILE A 66 -5.90 -11.36 10.08
CA ILE A 66 -4.53 -11.60 10.55
C ILE A 66 -3.62 -10.59 9.85
N ILE A 67 -2.89 -9.79 10.65
CA ILE A 67 -1.94 -8.79 10.16
C ILE A 67 -0.53 -9.23 10.58
N VAL A 68 0.37 -9.41 9.61
CA VAL A 68 1.71 -9.96 9.85
C VAL A 68 2.77 -9.08 9.23
N ASN A 69 3.81 -8.75 10.00
CA ASN A 69 5.03 -8.19 9.46
C ASN A 69 5.85 -9.30 8.79
N VAL A 70 6.06 -9.21 7.47
CA VAL A 70 6.81 -10.23 6.72
C VAL A 70 8.24 -9.76 6.43
N ALA A 71 9.20 -10.68 6.49
CA ALA A 71 10.59 -10.44 6.13
C ALA A 71 11.08 -11.58 5.21
N SER A 72 11.80 -11.23 4.14
CA SER A 72 12.27 -12.19 3.12
C SER A 72 13.57 -12.90 3.50
N GLN A 73 14.34 -12.36 4.45
CA GLN A 73 15.67 -12.87 4.84
C GLN A 73 15.75 -13.29 6.31
N CYS A 74 14.78 -14.08 6.80
CA CYS A 74 14.85 -14.68 8.13
C CYS A 74 14.93 -16.20 7.99
N GLY A 75 15.73 -16.87 8.82
CA GLY A 75 15.80 -18.35 8.85
C GLY A 75 14.47 -19.04 9.15
N LEU A 76 13.46 -18.27 9.58
CA LEU A 76 12.09 -18.71 9.88
C LEU A 76 11.08 -18.37 8.76
N THR A 77 11.50 -17.66 7.71
CA THR A 77 10.62 -17.19 6.63
C THR A 77 9.93 -18.36 5.92
N ALA A 78 10.65 -19.47 5.66
CA ALA A 78 10.09 -20.60 4.93
C ALA A 78 8.90 -21.28 5.66
N ASN A 79 9.00 -21.45 6.98
CA ASN A 79 7.96 -22.11 7.77
C ASN A 79 6.76 -21.18 7.98
N ASN A 80 7.01 -19.92 8.35
CA ASN A 80 5.94 -18.94 8.58
C ASN A 80 5.10 -18.70 7.30
N TYR A 81 5.73 -18.58 6.14
CA TYR A 81 4.99 -18.42 4.89
C TYR A 81 4.14 -19.64 4.55
N LYS A 82 4.68 -20.86 4.76
CA LYS A 82 3.95 -22.09 4.51
C LYS A 82 2.70 -22.19 5.38
N GLU A 83 2.83 -21.95 6.68
CA GLU A 83 1.70 -22.02 7.61
C GLU A 83 0.64 -20.94 7.32
N LEU A 84 1.06 -19.73 6.94
CA LEU A 84 0.12 -18.66 6.54
C LEU A 84 -0.65 -19.02 5.26
N VAL A 85 0.01 -19.68 4.29
CA VAL A 85 -0.65 -20.17 3.08
C VAL A 85 -1.65 -21.27 3.42
N GLU A 86 -1.27 -22.25 4.26
CA GLU A 86 -2.16 -23.32 4.69
C GLU A 86 -3.40 -22.78 5.43
N LEU A 87 -3.24 -21.74 6.27
CA LEU A 87 -4.36 -21.07 6.93
C LEU A 87 -5.27 -20.33 5.94
N ASP A 88 -4.70 -19.61 4.97
CA ASP A 88 -5.49 -18.92 3.95
C ASP A 88 -6.30 -19.92 3.12
N GLU A 89 -5.67 -21.00 2.66
CA GLU A 89 -6.33 -22.05 1.88
C GLU A 89 -7.49 -22.73 2.63
N GLN A 90 -7.33 -22.97 3.95
CA GLN A 90 -8.35 -23.63 4.75
C GLN A 90 -9.53 -22.71 5.12
N TYR A 91 -9.26 -21.43 5.41
CA TYR A 91 -10.22 -20.56 6.10
C TYR A 91 -10.69 -19.34 5.32
N ARG A 92 -10.06 -19.00 4.18
CA ARG A 92 -10.41 -17.79 3.42
C ARG A 92 -11.85 -17.77 2.94
N GLU A 93 -12.31 -18.87 2.34
CA GLU A 93 -13.68 -18.98 1.83
C GLU A 93 -14.65 -19.52 2.89
N SER A 94 -14.22 -20.51 3.67
CA SER A 94 -15.09 -21.22 4.62
C SER A 94 -15.46 -20.40 5.86
N LYS A 95 -14.56 -19.50 6.29
CA LYS A 95 -14.71 -18.66 7.49
C LYS A 95 -14.52 -17.17 7.21
N GLY A 96 -14.26 -16.80 5.96
CA GLY A 96 -13.99 -15.41 5.60
C GLY A 96 -12.65 -14.88 6.13
N LEU A 97 -11.66 -15.74 6.43
CA LEU A 97 -10.36 -15.27 6.93
C LEU A 97 -9.68 -14.36 5.90
N ARG A 98 -9.03 -13.29 6.37
CA ARG A 98 -8.22 -12.39 5.54
C ARG A 98 -6.85 -12.22 6.19
N ILE A 99 -5.79 -12.40 5.40
CA ILE A 99 -4.40 -12.25 5.86
C ILE A 99 -3.77 -11.06 5.12
N LEU A 100 -3.19 -10.12 5.87
CA LEU A 100 -2.49 -8.94 5.37
C LEU A 100 -1.01 -9.03 5.74
N GLY A 101 -0.14 -9.19 4.74
CA GLY A 101 1.30 -9.19 4.92
C GLY A 101 1.90 -7.80 4.67
N PHE A 102 2.59 -7.25 5.66
CA PHE A 102 3.29 -5.96 5.58
C PHE A 102 4.80 -6.19 5.61
N PRO A 103 5.52 -6.03 4.48
CA PRO A 103 6.97 -6.17 4.46
C PRO A 103 7.64 -5.14 5.39
N CYS A 104 8.56 -5.59 6.23
CA CYS A 104 9.27 -4.71 7.16
C CYS A 104 10.76 -5.07 7.24
N ASN A 105 11.62 -4.06 7.15
CA ASN A 105 13.09 -4.21 7.22
C ASN A 105 13.70 -3.78 8.57
N GLN A 106 12.88 -3.66 9.62
CA GLN A 106 13.35 -3.19 10.94
C GLN A 106 14.05 -4.28 11.78
N PHE A 107 14.15 -5.50 11.27
CA PHE A 107 14.72 -6.65 11.96
C PHE A 107 15.99 -7.20 11.28
N GLY A 108 16.61 -6.42 10.39
CA GLY A 108 17.96 -6.69 9.87
C GLY A 108 19.00 -6.33 10.92
N HIS A 109 19.84 -7.29 11.31
CA HIS A 109 20.99 -7.05 12.17
C HIS A 109 22.09 -6.33 11.42
#